data_AF-A0A972J774-F1
#
_entry.id   AF-A0A972J774-F1
#
_cell.length_a   1.000
_cell.length_b   1.000
_cell.length_c   1.000
_cell.angle_alpha   90.00
_cell.angle_beta   90.00
_cell.angle_gamma   90.00
#
_symmetry.space_group_name_H-M   'P 1'
#
loop_
_entity.id
_entity.type
_entity.pdbx_description
1 polymer ?
#
loop_
_entity_poly.entity_id
_entity_poly.type
_entity_poly.pdbx_seq_one_letter_code
_entity_poly.pdbx_strand_id
1 'polypeptide(L)'
;DLGFDEIYIHDACASRFKPEIQDGIRTLVKKLGLTPLEAELDRDKSPCCGFGGLVQYANPEMAELMAADCLLGANDKPMLSYCMACRDRLARQSDGSLHLFELVLNKKAPPPPDITKRRENRLTLKRELIKKYEGEEILVEKLDFKLEFKEEVREKMEERMILLSDIIAVIKEYRKTRVAARNVETGLLTANLRLLNVTFWIEFEEKAEDCYLIHRAYSHRMKIVLR
;
A
#
# COMPACT_ATOMS: atom_id res chain seq x y z
N ASP A 1 -0.85 28.10 6.50
CA ASP A 1 -0.55 27.78 7.91
C ASP A 1 -0.61 26.27 8.05
N LEU A 2 0.53 25.64 8.37
CA LEU A 2 0.65 24.18 8.47
C LEU A 2 0.28 23.67 9.88
N GLY A 3 0.04 24.58 10.84
CA GLY A 3 -0.30 24.26 12.22
C GLY A 3 0.91 23.85 13.07
N PHE A 4 2.13 24.02 12.57
CA PHE A 4 3.39 23.76 13.27
C PHE A 4 4.53 24.58 12.66
N ASP A 5 5.51 24.94 13.49
CA ASP A 5 6.70 25.71 13.10
C ASP A 5 7.99 24.90 13.15
N GLU A 6 7.96 23.72 13.79
CA GLU A 6 9.09 22.82 13.97
C GLU A 6 8.78 21.45 13.40
N ILE A 7 9.77 20.79 12.80
CA ILE A 7 9.59 19.49 12.16
C ILE A 7 10.87 18.65 12.23
N TYR A 8 10.77 17.39 12.62
CA TYR A 8 11.90 16.46 12.58
C TYR A 8 12.18 15.99 11.16
N ILE A 9 13.44 15.66 10.86
CA ILE A 9 13.82 15.09 9.57
C ILE A 9 14.23 13.61 9.74
N HIS A 10 13.58 12.74 8.97
CA HIS A 10 13.98 11.37 8.78
C HIS A 10 14.76 11.22 7.47
N ASP A 11 16.08 11.04 7.58
CA ASP A 11 16.94 10.83 6.43
C ASP A 11 16.81 9.40 5.89
N ALA A 12 16.52 9.29 4.59
CA ALA A 12 16.28 8.00 3.96
C ALA A 12 17.59 7.20 3.78
N CYS A 13 17.49 5.86 3.80
CA CYS A 13 18.66 5.00 3.61
C CYS A 13 19.41 5.25 2.28
N ALA A 14 18.71 5.68 1.22
CA ALA A 14 19.31 5.98 -0.08
C ALA A 14 20.20 7.25 -0.09
N SER A 15 20.08 8.10 0.92
CA SER A 15 20.88 9.33 1.11
C SER A 15 21.85 9.22 2.29
N ARG A 16 22.01 8.04 2.91
CA ARG A 16 22.84 7.84 4.12
C ARG A 16 24.24 8.47 4.01
N PHE A 17 24.89 8.28 2.88
CA PHE A 17 26.24 8.79 2.60
C PHE A 17 26.24 9.94 1.59
N LYS A 18 25.18 10.74 1.59
CA LYS A 18 24.97 11.88 0.67
C LYS A 18 24.64 13.14 1.47
N PRO A 19 25.61 13.70 2.22
CA PRO A 19 25.40 14.89 3.06
C PRO A 19 24.84 16.07 2.25
N GLU A 20 25.21 16.20 0.98
CA GLU A 20 24.71 17.24 0.09
C GLU A 20 23.18 17.16 -0.12
N ILE A 21 22.61 15.96 -0.16
CA ILE A 21 21.16 15.77 -0.24
C ILE A 21 20.54 16.12 1.11
N GLN A 22 21.08 15.57 2.19
CA GLN A 22 20.60 15.79 3.56
C GLN A 22 20.56 17.28 3.94
N ASP A 23 21.60 18.03 3.59
CA ASP A 23 21.70 19.47 3.80
C ASP A 23 20.77 20.26 2.88
N GLY A 24 20.57 19.78 1.65
CA GLY A 24 19.59 20.33 0.72
C GLY A 24 18.16 20.27 1.27
N ILE A 25 17.78 19.15 1.89
CA ILE A 25 16.47 18.97 2.53
C ILE A 25 16.29 19.98 3.67
N ARG A 26 17.25 20.07 4.59
CA ARG A 26 17.22 21.03 5.71
C ARG A 26 17.10 22.47 5.23
N THR A 27 17.88 22.81 4.19
CA THR A 27 17.82 24.13 3.55
C THR A 27 16.43 24.44 2.99
N LEU A 28 15.80 23.46 2.33
CA LEU A 28 14.46 23.62 1.78
C LEU A 28 13.41 23.79 2.86
N VAL A 29 13.49 23.03 3.96
CA VAL A 29 12.60 23.18 5.13
C VAL A 29 12.70 24.59 5.71
N LYS A 30 13.92 25.11 5.91
CA LYS A 30 14.13 26.49 6.37
C LYS A 30 13.53 27.54 5.42
N LYS A 31 13.68 27.34 4.10
CA LYS A 31 13.08 28.23 3.08
C LYS A 31 11.56 28.20 3.08
N LEU A 32 10.95 27.11 3.55
CA LEU A 32 9.51 26.98 3.74
C LEU A 32 9.02 27.62 5.05
N GLY A 33 9.92 28.25 5.83
CA GLY A 33 9.59 28.93 7.08
C GLY A 33 9.52 28.01 8.29
N LEU A 34 9.98 26.76 8.16
CA LEU A 34 9.97 25.77 9.25
C LEU A 34 11.37 25.61 9.86
N THR A 35 11.41 25.24 11.13
CA THR A 35 12.63 24.91 11.86
C THR A 35 12.88 23.40 11.80
N PRO A 36 13.93 22.92 11.08
CA PRO A 36 14.26 21.51 11.09
C PRO A 36 14.87 21.10 12.43
N LEU A 37 14.34 20.04 13.01
CA LEU A 37 14.84 19.37 14.21
C LEU A 37 15.55 18.07 13.83
N GLU A 38 16.57 17.72 14.60
CA GLU A 38 17.35 16.49 14.43
C GLU A 38 17.01 15.50 15.54
N ALA A 39 16.75 14.25 15.17
CA ALA A 39 16.63 13.16 16.15
C ALA A 39 18.03 12.76 16.66
N GLU A 40 18.07 11.96 17.74
CA GLU A 40 19.33 11.40 18.23
C GLU A 40 20.04 10.55 17.16
N LEU A 41 19.26 9.83 16.36
CA LEU A 41 19.72 9.06 15.20
C LEU A 41 19.33 9.79 13.90
N ASP A 42 20.15 10.75 13.48
CA ASP A 42 19.97 11.51 12.25
C ASP A 42 20.93 11.07 11.12
N ARG A 43 20.72 11.61 9.91
CA ARG A 43 21.68 11.52 8.80
C ARG A 43 22.16 10.11 8.49
N ASP A 44 23.47 9.87 8.64
CA ASP A 44 24.12 8.60 8.35
C ASP A 44 23.82 7.52 9.40
N LYS A 45 23.22 7.91 10.54
CA LYS A 45 22.76 7.04 11.62
C LYS A 45 21.26 6.80 11.60
N SER A 46 20.49 7.54 10.79
CA SER A 46 19.03 7.36 10.73
C SER A 46 18.65 5.89 10.51
N PRO A 47 17.68 5.36 11.28
CA PRO A 47 17.24 3.98 11.15
C PRO A 47 16.51 3.74 9.83
N CYS A 48 16.35 2.48 9.44
CA CYS A 48 15.59 2.10 8.25
C CYS A 48 14.11 1.94 8.59
N CYS A 49 13.19 2.42 7.74
CA CYS A 49 11.74 2.30 7.95
C CYS A 49 11.14 0.89 7.72
N GLY A 50 11.97 -0.10 7.34
CA GLY A 50 11.54 -1.48 7.07
C GLY A 50 10.83 -1.72 5.73
N PHE A 51 10.68 -0.73 4.86
CA PHE A 51 10.12 -0.94 3.51
C PHE A 51 11.12 -1.58 2.55
N GLY A 52 12.35 -1.03 2.52
CA GLY A 52 13.43 -1.51 1.65
C GLY A 52 13.86 -2.93 2.01
N GLY A 53 14.48 -3.65 1.07
CA GLY A 53 14.88 -5.04 1.29
C GLY A 53 13.72 -6.01 1.51
N LEU A 54 12.47 -5.56 1.28
CA LEU A 54 11.23 -6.35 1.41
C LEU A 54 10.92 -6.83 2.84
N VAL A 55 11.47 -6.18 3.88
CA VAL A 55 11.26 -6.61 5.28
C VAL A 55 9.78 -6.63 5.63
N GLN A 56 9.00 -5.60 5.27
CA GLN A 56 7.54 -5.59 5.53
C GLN A 56 6.77 -6.79 4.96
N TYR A 57 7.31 -7.47 3.94
CA TYR A 57 6.66 -8.63 3.31
C TYR A 57 7.21 -9.95 3.85
N ALA A 58 8.48 -9.96 4.27
CA ALA A 58 9.15 -11.15 4.81
C ALA A 58 8.93 -11.31 6.32
N ASN A 59 8.90 -10.20 7.06
CA ASN A 59 8.71 -10.13 8.50
C ASN A 59 8.00 -8.81 8.87
N PRO A 60 6.65 -8.77 8.81
CA PRO A 60 5.85 -7.58 9.09
C PRO A 60 6.07 -6.99 10.49
N GLU A 61 6.17 -7.86 11.51
CA GLU A 61 6.41 -7.47 12.90
C GLU A 61 7.73 -6.70 13.05
N MET A 62 8.82 -7.23 12.47
CA MET A 62 10.09 -6.53 12.47
C MET A 62 10.01 -5.19 11.73
N ALA A 63 9.29 -5.12 10.61
CA ALA A 63 9.12 -3.87 9.89
C ALA A 63 8.34 -2.82 10.68
N GLU A 64 7.38 -3.23 11.52
CA GLU A 64 6.66 -2.35 12.45
C GLU A 64 7.59 -1.79 13.52
N LEU A 65 8.40 -2.65 14.15
CA LEU A 65 9.42 -2.21 15.12
C LEU A 65 10.41 -1.22 14.49
N MET A 66 10.88 -1.51 13.28
CA MET A 66 11.77 -0.61 12.53
C MET A 66 11.12 0.76 12.23
N ALA A 67 9.83 0.78 11.89
CA ALA A 67 9.11 2.03 11.63
C ALA A 67 8.88 2.82 12.93
N ALA A 68 8.58 2.14 14.04
CA ALA A 68 8.44 2.76 15.35
C ALA A 68 9.77 3.37 15.84
N ASP A 69 10.89 2.67 15.63
CA ASP A 69 12.23 3.15 15.96
C ASP A 69 12.57 4.47 15.27
N CYS A 70 12.17 4.64 14.00
CA CYS A 70 12.31 5.91 13.28
C CYS A 70 11.58 7.10 13.90
N LEU A 71 10.56 6.86 14.74
CA LEU A 71 9.72 7.89 15.35
C LEU A 71 10.12 8.19 16.80
N LEU A 72 11.06 7.44 17.38
CA LEU A 72 11.52 7.67 18.73
C LEU A 72 12.13 9.07 18.89
N GLY A 73 11.76 9.77 19.96
CA GLY A 73 12.23 11.13 20.25
C GLY A 73 11.56 12.26 19.47
N ALA A 74 10.60 11.95 18.58
CA ALA A 74 9.86 12.97 17.83
C ALA A 74 8.89 13.81 18.69
N ASN A 75 8.61 13.40 19.95
CA ASN A 75 7.84 14.15 20.94
C ASN A 75 6.54 14.78 20.38
N ASP A 76 5.73 13.97 19.69
CA ASP A 76 4.47 14.36 19.03
C ASP A 76 4.59 15.44 17.93
N LYS A 77 5.81 15.84 17.55
CA LYS A 77 6.05 16.75 16.43
C LYS A 77 6.01 15.99 15.09
N PRO A 78 5.68 16.68 13.98
CA PRO A 78 5.67 16.06 12.67
C PRO A 78 7.05 15.53 12.27
N MET A 79 7.06 14.46 11.47
CA MET A 79 8.27 13.83 10.94
C MET A 79 8.28 13.97 9.42
N LEU A 80 9.26 14.71 8.89
CA LEU A 80 9.46 14.89 7.46
C LEU A 80 10.34 13.81 6.90
N SER A 81 9.90 13.19 5.82
CA SER A 81 10.73 12.32 4.98
C SER A 81 10.71 12.81 3.54
N TYR A 82 11.70 12.38 2.77
CA TYR A 82 11.81 12.64 1.33
C TYR A 82 11.93 11.33 0.52
N CYS A 83 11.52 10.24 1.16
CA CYS A 83 11.34 8.94 0.54
C CYS A 83 9.88 8.55 0.73
N MET A 84 9.15 8.33 -0.37
CA MET A 84 7.72 7.96 -0.33
C MET A 84 7.47 6.70 0.50
N ALA A 85 8.40 5.74 0.46
CA ALA A 85 8.31 4.52 1.26
C ALA A 85 8.47 4.79 2.76
N CYS A 86 9.40 5.67 3.16
CA CYS A 86 9.51 6.09 4.56
C CYS A 86 8.22 6.79 5.00
N ARG A 87 7.72 7.77 4.24
CA ARG A 87 6.47 8.47 4.56
C ARG A 87 5.32 7.50 4.79
N ASP A 88 5.12 6.55 3.87
CA ASP A 88 4.03 5.58 3.95
C ASP A 88 4.16 4.66 5.17
N ARG A 89 5.37 4.19 5.49
CA ARG A 89 5.62 3.34 6.65
C ARG A 89 5.39 4.08 7.97
N LEU A 90 5.94 5.28 8.09
CA LEU A 90 5.82 6.08 9.31
C LEU A 90 4.39 6.60 9.51
N ALA A 91 3.67 6.92 8.42
CA ALA A 91 2.28 7.34 8.47
C ALA A 91 1.30 6.22 8.89
N ARG A 92 1.74 4.96 8.93
CA ARG A 92 0.97 3.86 9.53
C ARG A 92 1.12 3.78 11.05
N GLN A 93 2.11 4.50 11.62
CA GLN A 93 2.42 4.52 13.05
C GLN A 93 2.09 5.88 13.69
N SER A 94 2.00 6.95 12.91
CA SER A 94 1.74 8.31 13.39
C SER A 94 1.05 9.17 12.32
N ASP A 95 0.10 10.01 12.74
CA ASP A 95 -0.57 10.99 11.88
C ASP A 95 0.32 12.19 11.49
N GLY A 96 1.51 12.32 12.12
CA GLY A 96 2.47 13.39 11.89
C GLY A 96 3.50 13.13 10.79
N SER A 97 3.45 11.98 10.11
CA SER A 97 4.41 11.66 9.05
C SER A 97 4.08 12.37 7.74
N LEU A 98 5.04 13.18 7.26
CA LEU A 98 4.92 13.97 6.06
C LEU A 98 6.00 13.62 5.02
N HIS A 99 5.67 13.85 3.75
CA HIS A 99 6.62 13.85 2.65
C HIS A 99 6.97 15.28 2.27
N LEU A 100 8.21 15.53 1.85
CA LEU A 100 8.67 16.84 1.38
C LEU A 100 7.73 17.48 0.34
N PHE A 101 7.21 16.68 -0.59
CA PHE A 101 6.27 17.17 -1.60
C PHE A 101 4.94 17.67 -1.03
N GLU A 102 4.49 17.20 0.14
CA GLU A 102 3.29 17.74 0.77
C GLU A 102 3.51 19.19 1.22
N LEU A 103 4.73 19.50 1.69
CA LEU A 103 5.11 20.86 2.06
C LEU A 103 5.30 21.75 0.82
N VAL A 104 6.08 21.28 -0.16
CA VAL A 104 6.40 22.07 -1.38
C VAL A 104 5.17 22.34 -2.24
N LEU A 105 4.27 21.36 -2.35
CA LEU A 105 3.03 21.50 -3.13
C LEU A 105 1.88 22.08 -2.29
N ASN A 106 2.10 22.32 -1.00
CA ASN A 106 1.08 22.72 -0.03
C ASN A 106 -0.20 21.85 -0.13
N LYS A 107 0.01 20.52 -0.18
CA LYS A 107 -1.06 19.54 -0.40
C LYS A 107 -0.79 18.29 0.41
N LYS A 108 -1.62 18.06 1.43
CA LYS A 108 -1.58 16.82 2.23
C LYS A 108 -1.87 15.62 1.34
N ALA A 109 -1.03 14.60 1.40
CA ALA A 109 -1.27 13.33 0.73
C ALA A 109 -2.32 12.52 1.51
N PRO A 110 -3.10 11.68 0.82
CA PRO A 110 -4.02 10.77 1.47
C PRO A 110 -3.27 9.79 2.40
N PRO A 111 -4.01 9.02 3.22
CA PRO A 111 -3.44 7.90 3.96
C PRO A 111 -2.65 6.94 3.05
N PRO A 112 -1.64 6.24 3.58
CA PRO A 112 -0.84 5.30 2.81
C PRO A 112 -1.73 4.27 2.09
N PRO A 113 -1.53 4.05 0.77
CA PRO A 113 -2.35 3.10 0.04
C PRO A 113 -2.01 1.66 0.45
N ASP A 114 -3.04 0.79 0.40
CA ASP A 114 -2.89 -0.66 0.42
C ASP A 114 -2.19 -1.16 -0.86
N ILE A 115 -1.84 -2.44 -0.92
CA ILE A 115 -1.13 -3.06 -2.04
C ILE A 115 -1.93 -3.00 -3.35
N THR A 116 -3.26 -3.13 -3.27
CA THR A 116 -4.15 -3.02 -4.42
C THR A 116 -4.11 -1.60 -4.96
N LYS A 117 -4.37 -0.61 -4.11
CA LYS A 117 -4.42 0.79 -4.48
C LYS A 117 -3.06 1.30 -4.95
N ARG A 118 -1.97 0.83 -4.35
CA ARG A 118 -0.61 1.12 -4.82
C ARG A 118 -0.37 0.61 -6.23
N ARG A 119 -0.87 -0.59 -6.56
CA ARG A 119 -0.79 -1.15 -7.92
C ARG A 119 -1.68 -0.36 -8.89
N GLU A 120 -2.93 -0.08 -8.50
CA GLU A 120 -3.86 0.72 -9.30
C GLU A 120 -3.30 2.10 -9.62
N ASN A 121 -2.81 2.82 -8.62
CA ASN A 121 -2.22 4.16 -8.79
C ASN A 121 -1.06 4.12 -9.80
N ARG A 122 -0.21 3.09 -9.73
CA ARG A 122 0.89 2.91 -10.69
C ARG A 122 0.39 2.63 -12.10
N LEU A 123 -0.63 1.78 -12.25
CA LEU A 123 -1.22 1.46 -13.54
C LEU A 123 -1.98 2.65 -14.14
N THR A 124 -2.67 3.45 -13.32
CA THR A 124 -3.33 4.70 -13.73
C THR A 124 -2.30 5.70 -14.22
N LEU A 125 -1.27 5.98 -13.41
CA LEU A 125 -0.21 6.90 -13.81
C LEU A 125 0.48 6.45 -15.10
N LYS A 126 0.80 5.16 -15.23
CA LYS A 126 1.40 4.61 -16.46
C LYS A 126 0.52 4.91 -17.68
N ARG A 127 -0.79 4.66 -17.60
CA ARG A 127 -1.73 4.91 -18.69
C ARG A 127 -1.81 6.38 -19.06
N GLU A 128 -1.88 7.26 -18.06
CA GLU A 128 -1.92 8.71 -18.26
C GLU A 128 -0.65 9.21 -18.96
N LEU A 129 0.53 8.71 -18.56
CA LEU A 129 1.80 9.08 -19.15
C LEU A 129 1.93 8.57 -20.60
N ILE A 130 1.54 7.32 -20.88
CA ILE A 130 1.54 6.76 -22.24
C ILE A 130 0.61 7.56 -23.14
N LYS A 131 -0.64 7.81 -22.71
CA LYS A 131 -1.57 8.66 -23.46
C LYS A 131 -0.99 10.05 -23.73
N LYS A 132 -0.35 10.66 -22.74
CA LYS A 132 0.18 12.02 -22.84
C LYS A 132 1.40 12.12 -23.77
N TYR A 133 2.32 11.17 -23.72
CA TYR A 133 3.62 11.26 -24.40
C TYR A 133 3.71 10.42 -25.67
N GLU A 134 2.96 9.33 -25.77
CA GLU A 134 2.96 8.42 -26.92
C GLU A 134 1.65 8.53 -27.73
N GLY A 135 0.61 9.14 -27.18
CA GLY A 135 -0.69 9.28 -27.83
C GLY A 135 -1.53 7.99 -27.83
N GLU A 136 -1.01 6.90 -27.27
CA GLU A 136 -1.68 5.61 -27.22
C GLU A 136 -2.67 5.53 -26.05
N GLU A 137 -3.88 5.03 -26.31
CA GLU A 137 -4.85 4.73 -25.27
C GLU A 137 -4.84 3.24 -24.90
N ILE A 138 -4.45 2.96 -23.66
CA ILE A 138 -4.56 1.61 -23.10
C ILE A 138 -5.98 1.42 -22.58
N LEU A 139 -6.74 0.57 -23.27
CA LEU A 139 -8.08 0.18 -22.86
C LEU A 139 -8.04 -0.58 -21.54
N VAL A 140 -8.92 -0.17 -20.62
CA VAL A 140 -9.15 -0.90 -19.37
C VAL A 140 -10.45 -1.65 -19.48
N GLU A 141 -10.37 -2.95 -19.25
CA GLU A 141 -11.53 -3.82 -19.20
C GLU A 141 -12.48 -3.32 -18.10
N LYS A 142 -13.69 -2.93 -18.51
CA LYS A 142 -14.77 -2.65 -17.57
C LYS A 142 -15.33 -3.97 -17.08
N LEU A 143 -15.48 -4.10 -15.76
CA LEU A 143 -16.17 -5.23 -15.17
C LEU A 143 -17.66 -5.09 -15.45
N ASP A 144 -18.27 -6.17 -15.92
CA ASP A 144 -19.71 -6.34 -16.12
C ASP A 144 -20.40 -6.89 -14.85
N PHE A 145 -19.69 -6.88 -13.71
CA PHE A 145 -20.18 -7.33 -12.41
C PHE A 145 -19.68 -6.42 -11.28
N LYS A 146 -20.37 -6.44 -10.15
CA LYS A 146 -20.04 -5.66 -8.94
C LYS A 146 -19.38 -6.56 -7.90
N LEU A 147 -18.43 -6.01 -7.15
CA LEU A 147 -17.81 -6.67 -6.01
C LEU A 147 -18.03 -5.85 -4.74
N GLU A 148 -18.60 -6.48 -3.74
CA GLU A 148 -18.70 -5.96 -2.39
C GLU A 148 -17.82 -6.78 -1.46
N PHE A 149 -17.39 -6.18 -0.35
CA PHE A 149 -16.50 -6.82 0.62
C PHE A 149 -17.06 -6.60 2.01
N LYS A 150 -17.07 -7.65 2.84
CA LYS A 150 -17.19 -7.44 4.29
C LYS A 150 -16.01 -6.62 4.81
N GLU A 151 -16.26 -5.89 5.89
CA GLU A 151 -15.35 -4.87 6.44
C GLU A 151 -13.91 -5.39 6.63
N GLU A 152 -13.75 -6.55 7.27
CA GLU A 152 -12.45 -7.17 7.58
C GLU A 152 -11.72 -7.76 6.37
N VAL A 153 -12.41 -7.99 5.26
CA VAL A 153 -11.85 -8.75 4.13
C VAL A 153 -10.73 -7.96 3.46
N ARG A 154 -10.85 -6.64 3.36
CA ARG A 154 -9.85 -5.78 2.75
C ARG A 154 -8.54 -5.78 3.54
N GLU A 155 -8.63 -5.74 4.86
CA GLU A 155 -7.46 -5.84 5.74
C GLU A 155 -6.79 -7.21 5.61
N LYS A 156 -7.57 -8.30 5.61
CA LYS A 156 -7.01 -9.65 5.40
C LYS A 156 -6.40 -9.84 4.01
N MET A 157 -6.93 -9.16 2.99
CA MET A 157 -6.33 -9.16 1.66
C MET A 157 -4.98 -8.44 1.67
N GLU A 158 -4.87 -7.28 2.33
CA GLU A 158 -3.60 -6.55 2.50
C GLU A 158 -2.57 -7.40 3.23
N GLU A 159 -2.91 -7.94 4.41
CA GLU A 159 -2.03 -8.82 5.20
C GLU A 159 -1.50 -10.00 4.39
N ARG A 160 -2.36 -10.58 3.54
CA ARG A 160 -2.04 -11.79 2.75
C ARG A 160 -1.53 -11.46 1.35
N MET A 161 -1.30 -10.18 1.05
CA MET A 161 -0.84 -9.69 -0.26
C MET A 161 -1.74 -10.15 -1.43
N ILE A 162 -3.05 -10.21 -1.21
CA ILE A 162 -4.05 -10.57 -2.22
C ILE A 162 -4.55 -9.30 -2.90
N LEU A 163 -4.40 -9.22 -4.23
CA LEU A 163 -4.85 -8.06 -4.99
C LEU A 163 -6.33 -8.19 -5.34
N LEU A 164 -7.01 -7.05 -5.52
CA LEU A 164 -8.36 -7.02 -6.09
C LEU A 164 -8.41 -7.71 -7.47
N SER A 165 -7.35 -7.61 -8.27
CA SER A 165 -7.24 -8.30 -9.56
C SER A 165 -7.28 -9.83 -9.43
N ASP A 166 -6.79 -10.37 -8.31
CA ASP A 166 -6.80 -11.81 -8.05
C ASP A 166 -8.23 -12.28 -7.75
N ILE A 167 -8.97 -11.51 -6.95
CA ILE A 167 -10.40 -11.74 -6.66
C ILE A 167 -11.25 -11.66 -7.94
N ILE A 168 -11.01 -10.62 -8.75
CA ILE A 168 -11.68 -10.44 -10.05
C ILE A 168 -11.43 -11.64 -10.95
N ALA A 169 -10.20 -12.14 -11.01
CA ALA A 169 -9.86 -13.30 -11.83
C ALA A 169 -10.59 -14.57 -11.37
N VAL A 170 -10.68 -14.81 -10.05
CA VAL A 170 -11.43 -15.94 -9.50
C VAL A 170 -12.92 -15.84 -9.85
N ILE A 171 -13.54 -14.66 -9.69
CA ILE A 171 -14.96 -14.46 -10.04
C ILE A 171 -15.20 -14.63 -11.55
N LYS A 172 -14.31 -14.14 -12.41
CA LYS A 172 -14.42 -14.35 -13.86
C LYS A 172 -14.37 -15.83 -14.23
N GLU A 173 -13.47 -16.59 -13.62
CA GLU A 173 -13.39 -18.04 -13.85
C GLU A 173 -14.64 -18.75 -13.33
N TYR A 174 -15.09 -18.38 -12.14
CA TYR A 174 -16.32 -18.91 -11.57
C TYR A 174 -17.54 -18.61 -12.46
N ARG A 175 -17.69 -17.40 -13.00
CA ARG A 175 -18.81 -17.06 -13.90
C ARG A 175 -18.80 -17.89 -15.19
N LYS A 176 -17.62 -18.27 -15.69
CA LYS A 176 -17.47 -19.13 -16.88
C LYS A 176 -17.77 -20.60 -16.60
N THR A 177 -17.28 -21.12 -15.48
CA THR A 177 -17.30 -22.57 -15.20
C THR A 177 -18.44 -22.99 -14.29
N ARG A 178 -18.95 -22.07 -13.46
CA ARG A 178 -19.86 -22.29 -12.34
C ARG A 178 -19.37 -23.33 -11.33
N VAL A 179 -18.05 -23.57 -11.30
CA VAL A 179 -17.43 -24.50 -10.36
C VAL A 179 -17.17 -23.80 -9.04
N ALA A 180 -17.93 -24.18 -8.02
CA ALA A 180 -17.73 -23.77 -6.63
C ALA A 180 -18.17 -24.88 -5.68
N ALA A 181 -17.56 -24.92 -4.49
CA ALA A 181 -18.05 -25.73 -3.38
C ALA A 181 -19.07 -24.91 -2.58
N ARG A 182 -20.21 -25.50 -2.22
CA ARG A 182 -21.21 -24.85 -1.37
C ARG A 182 -21.08 -25.33 0.08
N ASN A 183 -20.95 -24.40 1.01
CA ASN A 183 -21.09 -24.70 2.43
C ASN A 183 -22.59 -24.90 2.75
N VAL A 184 -22.96 -26.06 3.28
CA VAL A 184 -24.36 -26.43 3.53
C VAL A 184 -24.95 -25.66 4.72
N GLU A 185 -24.13 -25.30 5.70
CA GLU A 185 -24.57 -24.60 6.92
C GLU A 185 -24.78 -23.10 6.66
N THR A 186 -23.83 -22.47 5.97
CA THR A 186 -23.85 -21.01 5.74
C THR A 186 -24.48 -20.64 4.40
N GLY A 187 -24.58 -21.58 3.47
CA GLY A 187 -25.02 -21.32 2.09
C GLY A 187 -23.96 -20.67 1.19
N LEU A 188 -22.79 -20.31 1.73
CA LEU A 188 -21.75 -19.59 1.01
C LEU A 188 -21.06 -20.47 -0.04
N LEU A 189 -20.63 -19.83 -1.13
CA LEU A 189 -19.90 -20.46 -2.23
C LEU A 189 -18.41 -20.23 -2.05
N THR A 190 -17.61 -21.26 -2.29
CA THR A 190 -16.16 -21.18 -2.32
C THR A 190 -15.65 -21.51 -3.71
N ALA A 191 -14.99 -20.54 -4.34
CA ALA A 191 -14.34 -20.71 -5.64
C ALA A 191 -12.84 -20.44 -5.52
N ASN A 192 -12.09 -20.92 -6.50
CA ASN A 192 -10.66 -20.72 -6.53
C ASN A 192 -10.15 -20.60 -7.97
N LEU A 193 -8.96 -20.01 -8.10
CA LEU A 193 -8.22 -19.98 -9.34
C LEU A 193 -6.73 -20.02 -9.04
N ARG A 194 -6.02 -20.88 -9.76
CA ARG A 194 -4.55 -20.91 -9.74
C ARG A 194 -3.99 -19.92 -10.74
N LEU A 195 -3.33 -18.88 -10.24
CA LEU A 195 -2.57 -17.90 -11.01
C LEU A 195 -1.08 -18.17 -10.80
N LEU A 196 -0.39 -18.57 -11.86
CA LEU A 196 1.01 -19.00 -11.79
C LEU A 196 1.22 -20.12 -10.75
N ASN A 197 1.96 -19.83 -9.67
CA ASN A 197 2.30 -20.75 -8.61
C ASN A 197 1.39 -20.65 -7.37
N VAL A 198 0.44 -19.70 -7.33
CA VAL A 198 -0.45 -19.46 -6.18
C VAL A 198 -1.90 -19.77 -6.57
N THR A 199 -2.63 -20.43 -5.66
CA THR A 199 -4.08 -20.63 -5.79
C THR A 199 -4.77 -19.67 -4.84
N PHE A 200 -5.58 -18.78 -5.42
CA PHE A 200 -6.41 -17.83 -4.69
C PHE A 200 -7.79 -18.41 -4.48
N TRP A 201 -8.33 -18.21 -3.29
CA TRP A 201 -9.61 -18.72 -2.84
C TRP A 201 -10.45 -17.56 -2.35
N ILE A 202 -11.73 -17.62 -2.68
CA ILE A 202 -12.73 -16.69 -2.17
C ILE A 202 -13.92 -17.46 -1.65
N GLU A 203 -14.48 -16.97 -0.57
CA GLU A 203 -15.80 -17.36 -0.09
C GLU A 203 -16.74 -16.19 -0.23
N PHE A 204 -17.88 -16.40 -0.88
CA PHE A 204 -18.76 -15.31 -1.31
C PHE A 204 -20.21 -15.78 -1.41
N GLU A 205 -21.11 -14.81 -1.50
CA GLU A 205 -22.51 -15.00 -1.89
C GLU A 205 -22.79 -14.27 -3.21
N GLU A 206 -23.68 -14.85 -4.02
CA GLU A 206 -24.25 -14.18 -5.19
C GLU A 206 -25.44 -13.34 -4.74
N LYS A 207 -25.40 -12.04 -5.05
CA LYS A 207 -26.49 -11.10 -4.87
C LYS A 207 -27.16 -10.80 -6.21
N ALA A 208 -28.27 -10.06 -6.17
CA ALA A 208 -28.93 -9.56 -7.38
C ALA A 208 -28.00 -8.68 -8.22
N GLU A 209 -28.33 -8.52 -9.52
CA GLU A 209 -27.62 -7.63 -10.46
C GLU A 209 -26.12 -7.94 -10.68
N ASP A 210 -25.75 -9.22 -10.78
CA ASP A 210 -24.34 -9.64 -10.95
C ASP A 210 -23.42 -9.04 -9.86
N CYS A 211 -23.92 -8.94 -8.63
CA CYS A 211 -23.14 -8.51 -7.48
C CYS A 211 -22.65 -9.72 -6.66
N TYR A 212 -21.38 -9.71 -6.27
CA TYR A 212 -20.78 -10.76 -5.45
C TYR A 212 -20.26 -10.14 -4.16
N LEU A 213 -20.80 -10.54 -3.01
CA LEU A 213 -20.29 -10.13 -1.70
C LEU A 213 -19.24 -11.12 -1.24
N ILE A 214 -18.00 -10.65 -1.10
CA ILE A 214 -16.87 -11.43 -0.63
C ILE A 214 -16.86 -11.45 0.90
N HIS A 215 -16.89 -12.65 1.46
CA HIS A 215 -16.86 -12.91 2.90
C HIS A 215 -15.46 -13.25 3.38
N ARG A 216 -14.67 -13.97 2.57
CA ARG A 216 -13.28 -14.34 2.89
C ARG A 216 -12.44 -14.40 1.62
N ALA A 217 -11.15 -14.08 1.77
CA ALA A 217 -10.13 -14.27 0.74
C ALA A 217 -8.86 -14.86 1.36
N TYR A 218 -8.28 -15.86 0.70
CA TYR A 218 -7.04 -16.49 1.14
C TYR A 218 -6.28 -17.11 -0.04
N SER A 219 -5.02 -17.44 0.16
CA SER A 219 -4.18 -18.01 -0.89
C SER A 219 -3.28 -19.11 -0.34
N HIS A 220 -2.97 -20.08 -1.20
CA HIS A 220 -2.07 -21.19 -0.88
C HIS A 220 -1.20 -21.56 -2.08
N ARG A 221 -0.01 -22.08 -1.82
CA ARG A 221 0.84 -22.68 -2.84
C ARG A 221 0.46 -24.16 -3.05
N MET A 222 -0.65 -24.40 -3.74
CA MET A 222 -1.13 -25.75 -4.05
C MET A 222 -1.68 -25.86 -5.48
N LYS A 223 -1.79 -27.08 -6.00
CA LYS A 223 -2.46 -27.39 -7.27
C LYS A 223 -3.64 -28.30 -6.98
N ILE A 224 -4.83 -27.87 -7.37
CA ILE A 224 -6.03 -28.71 -7.30
C ILE A 224 -6.03 -29.65 -8.51
N VAL A 225 -6.26 -30.93 -8.24
CA VAL A 225 -6.49 -31.94 -9.27
C VAL A 225 -7.92 -32.41 -9.09
N LEU A 226 -8.80 -32.00 -10.00
CA LEU A 226 -10.15 -32.53 -10.07
C LEU A 226 -10.06 -33.97 -10.58
N ARG A 227 -10.64 -34.90 -9.84
CA ARG A 227 -10.79 -36.30 -10.23
C ARG A 227 -12.27 -36.59 -10.45
#